data_AF-A0A1J7BBW6-F1
#
_entry.id   AF-A0A1J7BBW6-F1
#
_cell.length_a   1.000
_cell.length_b   1.000
_cell.length_c   1.000
_cell.angle_alpha   90.00
_cell.angle_beta   90.00
_cell.angle_gamma   90.00
#
_symmetry.space_group_name_H-M   'P 1'
#
loop_
_entity.id
_entity.type
_entity.pdbx_description
1 polymer ?
#
loop_
_entity_poly.entity_id
_entity_poly.type
_entity_poly.pdbx_seq_one_letter_code
_entity_poly.pdbx_strand_id
1 'polypeptide(L)'
;MGNEVADPGWARRTFGHDITEQLLVLIPTAICNAHQRAASGHAGVATATLEAYGCGLHAAQFEELAAALEPLPGAQPRSVRGRAVIVLDRHAFYPMRVGNVGKTNGRPSPFRVEFTRRYGPEPLQEPLEGMPETPEEIALREGVGVLPEDTRLVLVAYVCALQTGLTELRWGRAELDKAGTITWHRGS
;
A
#
# COMPACT_ATOMS: atom_id res chain seq x y z
N MET A 1 7.20 4.41 22.22
CA MET A 1 6.77 5.33 21.15
C MET A 1 5.74 4.60 20.32
N GLY A 2 4.51 5.12 20.27
CA GLY A 2 3.34 4.38 19.79
C GLY A 2 3.36 4.18 18.28
N ASN A 3 3.42 2.91 17.86
CA ASN A 3 3.07 2.52 16.50
C ASN A 3 1.57 2.72 16.33
N GLU A 4 1.16 3.75 15.58
CA GLU A 4 -0.25 3.97 15.21
C GLU A 4 -0.57 3.06 14.00
N VAL A 5 -0.64 1.75 14.27
CA VAL A 5 -0.66 0.67 13.28
C VAL A 5 -1.91 0.74 12.36
N ALA A 6 -3.05 1.18 12.87
CA ALA A 6 -4.28 1.47 12.13
C ALA A 6 -5.25 2.25 13.03
N ASP A 7 -6.35 2.78 12.52
CA ASP A 7 -7.53 3.08 13.35
C ASP A 7 -8.25 1.76 13.66
N PRO A 8 -8.10 1.19 14.88
CA PRO A 8 -8.61 -0.14 15.18
C PRO A 8 -10.14 -0.17 15.16
N GLY A 9 -10.80 0.98 15.32
CA GLY A 9 -12.26 1.09 15.26
C GLY A 9 -12.78 0.83 13.85
N TRP A 10 -12.16 1.45 12.84
CA TRP A 10 -12.52 1.22 11.44
C TRP A 10 -12.22 -0.22 11.02
N ALA A 11 -11.02 -0.74 11.34
CA ALA A 11 -10.62 -2.09 10.94
C ALA A 11 -11.57 -3.15 11.51
N ARG A 12 -11.93 -3.05 12.80
CA ARG A 12 -12.87 -3.99 13.44
C ARG A 12 -14.27 -3.93 12.85
N ARG A 13 -14.76 -2.76 12.45
CA ARG A 13 -16.06 -2.62 11.76
C ARG A 13 -16.03 -3.22 10.34
N THR A 14 -14.87 -3.15 9.69
CA THR A 14 -14.69 -3.57 8.29
C THR A 14 -14.44 -5.07 8.19
N PHE A 15 -13.56 -5.63 9.01
CA PHE A 15 -13.09 -7.02 8.90
C PHE A 15 -13.60 -7.92 10.03
N GLY A 16 -14.25 -7.36 11.05
CA GLY A 16 -14.55 -8.06 12.29
C GLY A 16 -13.36 -8.10 13.25
N HIS A 17 -13.62 -8.47 14.51
CA HIS A 17 -12.62 -8.45 15.58
C HIS A 17 -11.46 -9.41 15.31
N ASP A 18 -11.75 -10.70 15.10
CA ASP A 18 -10.74 -11.75 15.02
C ASP A 18 -9.79 -11.58 13.82
N ILE A 19 -10.32 -11.15 12.67
CA ILE A 19 -9.52 -10.86 11.48
C ILE A 19 -8.67 -9.61 11.72
N THR A 20 -9.21 -8.58 12.38
CA THR A 20 -8.45 -7.36 12.68
C THR A 20 -7.25 -7.66 13.57
N GLU A 21 -7.42 -8.47 14.63
CA GLU A 21 -6.30 -8.84 15.50
C GLU A 21 -5.21 -9.61 14.72
N GLN A 22 -5.59 -10.45 13.76
CA GLN A 22 -4.64 -11.09 12.85
C GLN A 22 -3.95 -10.08 11.93
N LEU A 23 -4.68 -9.15 11.30
CA LEU A 23 -4.11 -8.13 10.42
C LEU A 23 -3.09 -7.22 11.12
N LEU A 24 -3.35 -6.87 12.39
CA LEU A 24 -2.43 -6.08 13.22
C LEU A 24 -1.08 -6.76 13.42
N VAL A 25 -1.02 -8.09 13.34
CA VAL A 25 0.21 -8.88 13.47
C VAL A 25 0.81 -9.22 12.10
N LEU A 26 -0.02 -9.67 11.15
CA LEU A 26 0.40 -10.16 9.84
C LEU A 26 1.01 -9.05 8.98
N ILE A 27 0.40 -7.86 8.97
CA ILE A 27 0.86 -6.76 8.10
C ILE A 27 2.27 -6.29 8.48
N PRO A 28 2.58 -5.93 9.75
CA PRO A 28 3.95 -5.57 10.12
C PRO A 28 4.94 -6.70 9.91
N THR A 29 4.57 -7.93 10.25
CA THR A 29 5.42 -9.12 10.06
C THR A 29 5.80 -9.30 8.59
N ALA A 30 4.83 -9.21 7.68
CA ALA A 30 5.07 -9.32 6.24
C ALA A 30 6.02 -8.24 5.71
N ILE A 31 5.88 -6.99 6.18
CA ILE A 31 6.78 -5.90 5.77
C ILE A 31 8.19 -6.11 6.34
N CYS A 32 8.32 -6.63 7.56
CA CYS A 32 9.61 -7.01 8.13
C CYS A 32 10.29 -8.14 7.34
N ASN A 33 9.53 -9.17 6.94
CA ASN A 33 10.04 -10.26 6.10
C ASN A 33 10.49 -9.74 4.73
N ALA A 34 9.71 -8.84 4.11
CA ALA A 34 10.06 -8.21 2.84
C ALA A 34 11.37 -7.42 2.94
N HIS A 35 11.57 -6.69 4.04
CA HIS A 35 12.82 -6.01 4.34
C HIS A 35 13.99 -7.00 4.47
N GLN A 36 13.84 -8.06 5.27
CA GLN A 36 14.89 -9.06 5.47
C GLN A 36 15.28 -9.72 4.15
N ARG A 37 14.31 -10.13 3.35
CA ARG A 37 14.52 -10.74 2.04
C ARG A 37 15.28 -9.81 1.09
N ALA A 38 14.89 -8.53 1.05
CA ALA A 38 15.57 -7.52 0.25
C ALA A 38 16.98 -7.21 0.75
N ALA A 39 17.19 -7.16 2.07
CA ALA A 39 18.49 -6.91 2.68
C ALA A 39 19.47 -8.06 2.42
N SER A 40 19.02 -9.31 2.57
CA SER A 40 19.80 -10.51 2.22
C SER A 40 20.15 -10.54 0.73
N GLY A 41 19.19 -10.25 -0.14
CA GLY A 41 19.44 -10.15 -1.58
C GLY A 41 20.47 -9.07 -1.93
N HIS A 42 20.37 -7.90 -1.32
CA HIS A 42 21.33 -6.81 -1.51
C HIS A 42 22.74 -7.18 -1.03
N ALA A 43 22.87 -7.81 0.13
CA ALA A 43 24.15 -8.27 0.67
C ALA A 43 24.85 -9.27 -0.29
N GLY A 44 24.08 -10.13 -0.96
CA GLY A 44 24.61 -11.06 -1.96
C GLY A 44 25.15 -10.41 -3.23
N VAL A 45 24.62 -9.23 -3.63
CA VAL A 45 25.10 -8.49 -4.80
C VAL A 45 26.38 -7.69 -4.49
N ALA A 46 26.61 -7.34 -3.23
CA ALA A 46 27.81 -6.61 -2.76
C ALA A 46 28.11 -5.31 -3.54
N THR A 47 27.08 -4.62 -4.01
CA THR A 47 27.18 -3.29 -4.64
C THR A 47 27.09 -2.16 -3.62
N ALA A 48 27.71 -1.02 -3.91
CA ALA A 48 27.59 0.19 -3.10
C ALA A 48 26.24 0.91 -3.32
N THR A 49 25.52 0.66 -4.43
CA THR A 49 24.23 1.31 -4.70
C THR A 49 23.08 0.61 -4.00
N LEU A 50 22.09 1.37 -3.54
CA LEU A 50 20.88 0.81 -2.92
C LEU A 50 19.85 0.29 -3.94
N GLU A 51 20.20 0.20 -5.23
CA GLU A 51 19.28 -0.20 -6.29
C GLU A 51 18.81 -1.65 -6.11
N ALA A 52 19.73 -2.57 -5.79
CA ALA A 52 19.38 -3.97 -5.53
C ALA A 52 18.41 -4.11 -4.34
N TYR A 53 18.66 -3.36 -3.25
CA TYR A 53 17.75 -3.30 -2.10
C TYR A 53 16.40 -2.71 -2.48
N GLY A 54 16.38 -1.58 -3.18
CA GLY A 54 15.16 -0.87 -3.57
C GLY A 54 14.25 -1.69 -4.48
N CYS A 55 14.82 -2.29 -5.54
CA CYS A 55 14.09 -3.16 -6.46
C CYS A 55 13.60 -4.43 -5.77
N GLY A 56 14.46 -5.07 -4.96
CA GLY A 56 14.11 -6.27 -4.21
C GLY A 56 12.98 -6.01 -3.21
N LEU A 57 13.06 -4.91 -2.45
CA LEU A 57 12.02 -4.53 -1.49
C LEU A 57 10.70 -4.19 -2.20
N HIS A 58 10.76 -3.52 -3.35
CA HIS A 58 9.56 -3.17 -4.11
C HIS A 58 8.77 -4.39 -4.59
N ALA A 59 9.46 -5.49 -4.93
CA ALA A 59 8.81 -6.76 -5.27
C ALA A 59 8.37 -7.51 -3.99
N ALA A 60 9.29 -7.69 -3.05
CA ALA A 60 9.06 -8.50 -1.84
C ALA A 60 7.90 -7.99 -0.98
N GLN A 61 7.66 -6.67 -0.90
CA GLN A 61 6.55 -6.12 -0.12
C GLN A 61 5.18 -6.66 -0.58
N PHE A 62 5.00 -6.90 -1.88
CA PHE A 62 3.74 -7.41 -2.42
C PHE A 62 3.63 -8.92 -2.17
N GLU A 63 4.71 -9.66 -2.41
CA GLU A 63 4.73 -11.11 -2.25
C GLU A 63 4.56 -11.53 -0.79
N GLU A 64 5.31 -10.92 0.13
CA GLU A 64 5.23 -11.25 1.56
C GLU A 64 3.89 -10.85 2.16
N LEU A 65 3.36 -9.68 1.79
CA LEU A 65 2.03 -9.27 2.24
C LEU A 65 0.96 -10.20 1.68
N ALA A 66 1.10 -10.62 0.42
CA ALA A 66 0.13 -11.53 -0.16
C ALA A 66 0.16 -12.91 0.51
N ALA A 67 1.34 -13.49 0.66
CA ALA A 67 1.52 -14.78 1.32
C ALA A 67 1.05 -14.77 2.78
N ALA A 68 1.25 -13.66 3.50
CA ALA A 68 0.81 -13.53 4.89
C ALA A 68 -0.72 -13.44 5.03
N LEU A 69 -1.41 -12.81 4.07
CA LEU A 69 -2.85 -12.56 4.16
C LEU A 69 -3.70 -13.62 3.42
N GLU A 70 -3.13 -14.36 2.46
CA GLU A 70 -3.82 -15.42 1.71
C GLU A 70 -4.49 -16.50 2.59
N PRO A 71 -3.92 -16.93 3.73
CA PRO A 71 -4.56 -17.92 4.60
C PRO A 71 -5.83 -17.40 5.31
N LEU A 72 -6.10 -16.09 5.31
CA LEU A 72 -7.28 -15.53 5.97
C LEU A 72 -8.57 -15.95 5.26
N PRO A 73 -9.64 -16.29 5.99
CA PRO A 73 -10.92 -16.62 5.39
C PRO A 73 -11.43 -15.51 4.46
N GLY A 74 -11.74 -15.86 3.21
CA GLY A 74 -12.26 -14.91 2.22
C GLY A 74 -11.20 -14.04 1.53
N ALA A 75 -9.91 -14.24 1.82
CA ALA A 75 -8.83 -13.63 1.06
C ALA A 75 -8.77 -14.18 -0.38
N GLN A 76 -8.58 -13.29 -1.34
CA GLN A 76 -8.48 -13.62 -2.76
C GLN A 76 -7.23 -12.99 -3.37
N PRO A 77 -6.27 -13.79 -3.89
CA PRO A 77 -5.15 -13.24 -4.64
C PRO A 77 -5.59 -12.67 -5.98
N ARG A 78 -5.07 -11.49 -6.30
CA ARG A 78 -5.27 -10.77 -7.57
C ARG A 78 -3.92 -10.29 -8.09
N SER A 79 -3.84 -10.07 -9.40
CA SER A 79 -2.66 -9.50 -10.05
C SER A 79 -2.95 -8.08 -10.51
N VAL A 80 -2.19 -7.11 -10.00
CA VAL A 80 -2.29 -5.69 -10.39
C VAL A 80 -0.98 -5.31 -11.07
N ARG A 81 -1.02 -5.23 -12.42
CA ARG A 81 0.17 -4.98 -13.26
C ARG A 81 1.35 -5.91 -12.92
N GLY A 82 1.06 -7.21 -12.79
CA GLY A 82 2.06 -8.24 -12.50
C GLY A 82 2.49 -8.32 -11.03
N ARG A 83 1.75 -7.70 -10.10
CA ARG A 83 2.05 -7.72 -8.66
C ARG A 83 0.94 -8.43 -7.90
N ALA A 84 1.32 -9.29 -6.95
CA ALA A 84 0.38 -9.97 -6.07
C ALA A 84 -0.28 -8.95 -5.12
N VAL A 85 -1.60 -8.88 -5.15
CA VAL A 85 -2.42 -8.06 -4.25
C VAL A 85 -3.48 -8.97 -3.65
N ILE A 86 -3.66 -8.91 -2.33
CA ILE A 86 -4.74 -9.64 -1.65
C ILE A 86 -5.94 -8.73 -1.51
N VAL A 87 -7.10 -9.27 -1.90
CA VAL A 87 -8.41 -8.68 -1.65
C VAL A 87 -9.08 -9.50 -0.56
N LEU A 88 -9.43 -8.87 0.57
CA LEU A 88 -10.15 -9.49 1.67
C LEU A 88 -11.43 -8.69 1.91
N ASP A 89 -12.59 -9.34 1.80
CA ASP A 89 -13.91 -8.69 1.89
C ASP A 89 -13.98 -7.39 1.06
N ARG A 90 -13.63 -7.47 -0.23
CA ARG A 90 -13.55 -6.34 -1.19
C ARG A 90 -12.49 -5.28 -0.87
N HIS A 91 -11.62 -5.50 0.12
CA HIS A 91 -10.55 -4.57 0.46
C HIS A 91 -9.20 -5.07 -0.08
N ALA A 92 -8.64 -4.33 -1.03
CA ALA A 92 -7.32 -4.60 -1.61
C ALA A 92 -6.21 -3.99 -0.75
N PHE A 93 -5.28 -4.82 -0.26
CA PHE A 93 -4.13 -4.37 0.53
C PHE A 93 -2.97 -3.98 -0.38
N TYR A 94 -2.57 -2.72 -0.35
CA TYR A 94 -1.55 -2.17 -1.24
C TYR A 94 -0.36 -1.59 -0.46
N PRO A 95 0.81 -2.27 -0.47
CA PRO A 95 2.00 -1.81 0.21
C PRO A 95 2.67 -0.65 -0.54
N MET A 96 3.09 0.36 0.22
CA MET A 96 3.82 1.50 -0.30
C MET A 96 4.89 1.96 0.68
N ARG A 97 6.16 1.85 0.27
CA ARG A 97 7.26 2.52 0.95
C ARG A 97 7.17 4.03 0.78
N VAL A 98 7.23 4.76 1.89
CA VAL A 98 7.04 6.22 1.98
C VAL A 98 8.18 6.88 2.76
N GLY A 99 8.22 8.21 2.77
CA GLY A 99 9.22 8.98 3.53
C GLY A 99 8.81 9.18 4.98
N ASN A 100 7.51 9.32 5.20
CA ASN A 100 6.82 9.17 6.48
C ASN A 100 5.40 8.68 6.21
N VAL A 101 4.68 8.19 7.21
CA VAL A 101 3.32 7.67 7.00
C VAL A 101 2.30 8.71 6.48
N GLY A 102 2.64 10.00 6.43
CA GLY A 102 1.84 11.06 5.81
C GLY A 102 2.35 11.55 4.44
N LYS A 103 3.48 11.05 3.93
CA LYS A 103 4.11 11.58 2.70
C LYS A 103 5.02 10.60 1.97
N THR A 104 4.87 10.49 0.66
CA THR A 104 5.72 9.64 -0.19
C THR A 104 7.16 10.15 -0.31
N ASN A 105 8.07 9.25 -0.68
CA ASN A 105 9.44 9.61 -1.07
C ASN A 105 9.43 10.22 -2.48
N GLY A 106 9.35 11.54 -2.56
CA GLY A 106 9.23 12.26 -3.83
C GLY A 106 7.85 12.09 -4.48
N ARG A 107 7.74 12.49 -5.76
CA ARG A 107 6.48 12.48 -6.49
C ARG A 107 6.00 11.04 -6.75
N PRO A 108 4.75 10.67 -6.40
CA PRO A 108 4.22 9.35 -6.71
C PRO A 108 4.08 9.16 -8.21
N SER A 109 4.16 7.91 -8.68
CA SER A 109 3.89 7.61 -10.08
C SER A 109 2.43 7.91 -10.43
N PRO A 110 2.13 8.31 -11.68
CA PRO A 110 0.75 8.55 -12.11
C PRO A 110 -0.18 7.37 -11.77
N PHE A 111 0.30 6.14 -11.94
CA PHE A 111 -0.45 4.95 -11.58
C PHE A 111 -0.81 4.88 -10.10
N ARG A 112 0.09 5.22 -9.17
CA ARG A 112 -0.22 5.21 -7.73
C ARG A 112 -1.30 6.22 -7.38
N VAL A 113 -1.24 7.41 -7.97
CA VAL A 113 -2.25 8.45 -7.79
C VAL A 113 -3.59 7.96 -8.31
N GLU A 114 -3.64 7.45 -9.54
CA GLU A 114 -4.89 7.01 -10.16
C GLU A 114 -5.49 5.76 -9.52
N PHE A 115 -4.66 4.80 -9.13
CA PHE A 115 -5.07 3.60 -8.42
C PHE A 115 -5.64 3.94 -7.03
N THR A 116 -5.03 4.88 -6.32
CA THR A 116 -5.56 5.38 -5.03
C THR A 116 -6.82 6.20 -5.23
N ARG A 117 -6.94 6.98 -6.31
CA ARG A 117 -8.16 7.72 -6.63
C ARG A 117 -9.33 6.80 -6.94
N ARG A 118 -9.12 5.74 -7.74
CA ARG A 118 -10.19 4.83 -8.17
C ARG A 118 -10.72 3.96 -7.04
N TYR A 119 -9.84 3.41 -6.21
CA TYR A 119 -10.22 2.43 -5.18
C TYR A 119 -10.15 2.99 -3.76
N GLY A 120 -9.54 4.15 -3.54
CA GLY A 120 -9.50 4.82 -2.25
C GLY A 120 -10.82 5.48 -1.86
N PRO A 121 -10.86 6.17 -0.72
CA PRO A 121 -12.04 6.94 -0.31
C PRO A 121 -12.29 8.13 -1.26
N GLU A 122 -13.53 8.66 -1.28
CA GLU A 122 -13.78 9.94 -1.94
C GLU A 122 -12.82 11.03 -1.39
N PRO A 123 -12.23 11.86 -2.28
CA PRO A 123 -11.36 12.95 -1.87
C PRO A 123 -12.06 13.93 -0.92
N LEU A 124 -11.40 14.30 0.18
CA LEU A 124 -11.88 15.35 1.09
C LEU A 124 -11.87 16.75 0.46
N GLN A 125 -11.05 16.93 -0.59
CA GLN A 125 -11.00 18.14 -1.39
C GLN A 125 -11.22 17.78 -2.84
N GLU A 126 -12.20 18.42 -3.48
CA GLU A 126 -12.40 18.27 -4.91
C GLU A 126 -11.20 18.83 -5.68
N PRO A 127 -10.77 18.17 -6.77
CA PRO A 127 -9.77 18.75 -7.67
C PRO A 127 -10.23 20.13 -8.13
N LEU A 128 -9.32 21.10 -8.28
CA LEU A 128 -9.65 22.33 -8.99
C LEU A 128 -10.15 21.96 -10.40
N GLU A 129 -11.42 22.24 -10.68
CA GLU A 129 -12.02 22.05 -12.00
C GLU A 129 -11.38 23.00 -13.02
N GLY A 130 -11.15 22.50 -14.24
CA GLY A 130 -10.86 23.37 -15.40
C GLY A 130 -9.69 22.96 -16.29
N MET A 131 -8.95 21.88 -16.00
CA MET A 131 -7.94 21.36 -16.93
C MET A 131 -8.46 20.11 -17.65
N PRO A 132 -8.54 20.10 -18.99
CA PRO A 132 -8.87 18.89 -19.73
C PRO A 132 -7.78 17.83 -19.49
N GLU A 133 -8.20 16.59 -19.24
CA GLU A 133 -7.29 15.45 -19.07
C GLU A 133 -6.54 15.17 -20.36
N THR A 134 -5.26 14.80 -20.26
CA THR A 134 -4.49 14.37 -21.44
C THR A 134 -4.92 12.96 -21.87
N PRO A 135 -4.71 12.58 -23.15
CA PRO A 135 -4.94 11.21 -23.60
C PRO A 135 -4.21 10.15 -22.77
N GLU A 136 -3.01 10.45 -22.25
CA GLU A 136 -2.30 9.54 -21.35
C GLU A 136 -2.97 9.40 -19.98
N GLU A 137 -3.55 10.48 -19.45
CA GLU A 137 -4.32 10.45 -18.21
C GLU A 137 -5.60 9.61 -18.37
N ILE A 138 -6.28 9.73 -19.52
CA ILE A 138 -7.46 8.92 -19.86
C ILE A 138 -7.09 7.44 -19.96
N ALA A 139 -6.08 7.10 -20.77
CA ALA A 139 -5.64 5.71 -20.94
C ALA A 139 -5.17 5.07 -19.61
N LEU A 140 -4.54 5.86 -18.75
CA LEU A 140 -4.15 5.41 -17.41
C LEU A 140 -5.38 5.11 -16.55
N ARG A 141 -6.36 6.00 -16.51
CA ARG A 141 -7.61 5.82 -15.75
C ARG A 141 -8.36 4.57 -16.19
N GLU A 142 -8.46 4.33 -17.50
CA GLU A 142 -9.08 3.12 -18.06
C GLU A 142 -8.26 1.86 -17.69
N GLY A 143 -6.93 1.93 -17.79
CA GLY A 143 -6.03 0.82 -17.48
C GLY A 143 -5.90 0.48 -15.98
N VAL A 144 -6.45 1.30 -15.09
CA VAL A 144 -6.46 1.09 -13.64
C VAL A 144 -7.63 0.21 -13.18
N GLY A 145 -8.64 -0.01 -14.02
CA GLY A 145 -9.82 -0.85 -13.79
C GLY A 145 -9.57 -2.37 -13.71
N VAL A 146 -8.49 -2.81 -13.06
CA VAL A 146 -8.08 -4.23 -12.97
C VAL A 146 -8.70 -5.00 -11.80
N LEU A 147 -9.41 -4.33 -10.89
CA LEU A 147 -10.12 -4.93 -9.77
C LEU A 147 -11.63 -4.66 -9.91
N PRO A 148 -12.50 -5.47 -9.28
CA PRO A 148 -13.94 -5.20 -9.22
C PRO A 148 -14.25 -3.77 -8.78
N GLU A 149 -15.29 -3.14 -9.34
CA GLU A 149 -15.60 -1.71 -9.07
C GLU A 149 -15.97 -1.41 -7.62
N ASP A 150 -16.50 -2.41 -6.91
CA ASP A 150 -16.81 -2.33 -5.49
C ASP A 150 -15.59 -2.53 -4.57
N THR A 151 -14.41 -2.74 -5.16
CA THR A 151 -13.16 -2.85 -4.40
C THR A 151 -12.84 -1.54 -3.70
N ARG A 152 -12.33 -1.63 -2.47
CA ARG A 152 -11.81 -0.52 -1.68
C ARG A 152 -10.34 -0.73 -1.37
N LEU A 153 -9.56 0.34 -1.38
CA LEU A 153 -8.12 0.28 -1.16
C LEU A 153 -7.79 0.44 0.32
N VAL A 154 -6.96 -0.46 0.82
CA VAL A 154 -6.27 -0.35 2.10
C VAL A 154 -4.81 -0.07 1.80
N LEU A 155 -4.40 1.18 1.99
CA LEU A 155 -3.01 1.57 1.85
C LEU A 155 -2.24 1.04 3.05
N VAL A 156 -1.14 0.33 2.80
CA VAL A 156 -0.15 -0.07 3.83
C VAL A 156 1.09 0.79 3.62
N ALA A 157 1.10 1.97 4.24
CA ALA A 157 2.19 2.92 4.13
C ALA A 157 3.25 2.64 5.19
N TYR A 158 4.51 2.53 4.78
CA TYR A 158 5.58 2.21 5.72
C TYR A 158 6.91 2.91 5.40
N VAL A 159 7.67 3.22 6.46
CA VAL A 159 9.03 3.74 6.39
C VAL A 159 9.98 2.60 6.71
N CYS A 160 10.89 2.35 5.79
CA CYS A 160 11.87 1.28 5.93
C CYS A 160 13.19 1.69 5.30
N ALA A 161 14.31 1.32 5.90
CA ALA A 161 15.65 1.52 5.35
C ALA A 161 16.52 0.27 5.58
N LEU A 162 17.58 0.12 4.79
CA LEU A 162 18.43 -1.07 4.82
C LEU A 162 19.04 -1.32 6.20
N GLN A 163 19.47 -0.25 6.89
CA GLN A 163 20.18 -0.35 8.16
C GLN A 163 19.25 -0.48 9.37
N THR A 164 18.07 0.15 9.30
CA THR A 164 17.17 0.28 10.46
C THR A 164 15.94 -0.61 10.36
N GLY A 165 15.71 -1.27 9.22
CA GLY A 165 14.49 -2.02 8.99
C GLY A 165 13.25 -1.13 8.95
N LEU A 166 12.10 -1.71 9.32
CA LEU A 166 10.82 -1.03 9.45
C LEU A 166 10.84 -0.09 10.66
N THR A 167 10.65 1.21 10.44
CA THR A 167 10.66 2.22 11.51
C THR A 167 9.29 2.82 11.78
N GLU A 168 8.40 2.82 10.79
CA GLU A 168 7.07 3.40 10.89
C GLU A 168 6.13 2.63 9.96
N LEU A 169 4.90 2.36 10.41
CA LEU A 169 3.88 1.69 9.61
C LEU A 169 2.50 2.19 9.99
N ARG A 170 1.68 2.47 8.99
CA ARG A 170 0.26 2.74 9.15
C ARG A 170 -0.51 2.09 8.01
N TRP A 171 -1.66 1.53 8.32
CA TRP A 171 -2.58 1.04 7.29
C TRP A 171 -4.03 1.45 7.52
N GLY A 172 -4.77 1.51 6.41
CA GLY A 172 -6.18 1.90 6.41
C GLY A 172 -6.60 2.63 5.14
N ARG A 173 -7.74 3.32 5.22
CA ARG A 173 -8.26 4.15 4.14
C ARG A 173 -7.47 5.45 4.05
N ALA A 174 -6.95 5.75 2.87
CA ALA A 174 -6.20 6.97 2.64
C ALA A 174 -6.32 7.46 1.20
N GLU A 175 -6.23 8.78 1.05
CA GLU A 175 -6.01 9.45 -0.23
C GLU A 175 -4.52 9.60 -0.50
N LEU A 176 -4.16 9.73 -1.79
CA LEU A 176 -2.83 10.10 -2.24
C LEU A 176 -2.96 11.17 -3.33
N ASP A 177 -2.44 12.36 -3.08
CA ASP A 177 -2.44 13.45 -4.06
C ASP A 177 -1.26 13.39 -5.03
N LYS A 178 -1.27 14.26 -6.06
CA LYS A 178 -0.19 14.37 -7.06
C LYS A 178 1.14 14.89 -6.44
N ALA A 179 1.10 15.51 -5.26
CA ALA A 179 2.26 16.03 -4.53
C ALA A 179 2.89 14.98 -3.60
N GLY A 180 2.23 13.84 -3.39
CA GLY A 180 2.68 12.76 -2.52
C GLY A 180 2.17 12.85 -1.09
N THR A 181 1.21 13.73 -0.80
CA THR A 181 0.57 13.80 0.52
C THR A 181 -0.38 12.64 0.71
N ILE A 182 -0.31 12.01 1.89
CA ILE A 182 -1.21 10.92 2.28
C ILE A 182 -2.17 11.42 3.35
N THR A 183 -3.45 11.43 3.03
CA THR A 183 -4.52 11.88 3.95
C THR A 183 -5.31 10.68 4.43
N TRP A 184 -5.22 10.39 5.73
CA TRP A 184 -5.88 9.22 6.33
C TRP A 184 -7.32 9.52 6.75
N HIS A 185 -8.24 8.66 6.34
CA HIS A 185 -9.64 8.75 6.73
C HIS A 185 -9.85 8.04 8.07
N ARG A 186 -10.38 8.77 9.06
CA ARG A 186 -10.90 8.17 10.30
C ARG A 186 -12.32 7.69 10.00
N GLY A 187 -12.62 6.44 10.35
CA GLY A 187 -13.81 5.76 9.82
C GLY A 187 -15.11 6.52 10.09
N SER A 188 -15.77 6.97 9.03
CA SER A 188 -17.21 7.21 9.02
C SER A 188 -17.98 5.89 9.08
#